data_AF-A0A960KTG0-F1
#
_entry.id   AF-A0A960KTG0-F1
#
_cell.length_a   1.000
_cell.length_b   1.000
_cell.length_c   1.000
_cell.angle_alpha   90.00
_cell.angle_beta   90.00
_cell.angle_gamma   90.00
#
_symmetry.space_group_name_H-M   'P 1'
#
loop_
_entity.id
_entity.type
_entity.pdbx_description
1 polymer ?
#
loop_
_entity_poly.entity_id
_entity_poly.type
_entity_poly.pdbx_seq_one_letter_code
_entity_poly.pdbx_strand_id
1 'polypeptide(L)'
;MVSRFRAWMLALGIWATWLAPRSLADCPVTLGLDHLTLAVGDLERASTTFLELGFALKPGRVHDNGIRNAHLKFVDGAGIELLAVPEINDALTAHYAAFLDSGDGPAFMSLHARDTRQLHACLTEGGYGFRQAGDITQLSLPEFDCLFLVRDNRSVSDRPEHFAHA
;
A
#
# COMPACT_ATOMS: atom_id res chain seq x y z
N MET A 1 15.69 -30.85 -49.61
CA MET A 1 14.82 -29.67 -49.38
C MET A 1 15.03 -29.20 -47.94
N VAL A 2 16.22 -28.67 -47.66
CA VAL A 2 16.69 -28.09 -46.39
C VAL A 2 17.77 -27.08 -46.81
N SER A 3 17.86 -25.94 -46.12
CA SER A 3 18.79 -24.82 -46.35
C SER A 3 18.22 -23.65 -47.15
N ARG A 4 17.41 -22.82 -46.47
CA ARG A 4 17.30 -21.36 -46.68
C ARG A 4 16.69 -20.69 -45.43
N PHE A 5 17.43 -20.60 -44.33
CA PHE A 5 17.03 -19.76 -43.18
C PHE A 5 18.23 -19.20 -42.40
N ARG A 6 19.31 -18.85 -43.12
CA ARG A 6 20.46 -18.12 -42.56
C ARG A 6 21.07 -17.20 -43.62
N ALA A 7 20.38 -16.10 -43.89
CA ALA A 7 20.92 -14.89 -44.51
C ALA A 7 19.85 -13.82 -44.29
N TRP A 8 20.23 -12.57 -43.98
CA TRP A 8 19.36 -11.42 -43.65
C TRP A 8 19.10 -11.11 -42.15
N MET A 9 20.14 -11.15 -41.30
CA MET A 9 20.13 -10.41 -40.01
C MET A 9 21.45 -9.67 -39.72
N LEU A 10 22.14 -9.18 -40.76
CA LEU A 10 23.34 -8.36 -40.63
C LEU A 10 23.22 -7.12 -41.53
N ALA A 11 22.35 -6.17 -41.16
CA ALA A 11 22.41 -4.77 -41.59
C ALA A 11 21.27 -3.97 -40.94
N LEU A 12 21.48 -3.55 -39.68
CA LEU A 12 20.94 -2.38 -38.97
C LEU A 12 21.11 -2.67 -37.49
N GLY A 13 22.26 -2.27 -36.97
CA GLY A 13 22.68 -2.51 -35.60
C GLY A 13 21.77 -1.82 -34.60
N ILE A 14 20.76 -2.53 -34.14
CA ILE A 14 20.06 -2.24 -32.90
C ILE A 14 20.43 -3.39 -31.96
N TRP A 15 21.55 -3.22 -31.28
CA TRP A 15 21.77 -3.92 -30.02
C TRP A 15 20.78 -3.30 -29.04
N ALA A 16 19.53 -3.75 -29.08
CA ALA A 16 18.63 -3.59 -27.96
C ALA A 16 19.22 -4.47 -26.86
N THR A 17 20.22 -3.94 -26.16
CA THR A 17 20.51 -4.40 -24.82
C THR A 17 19.18 -4.26 -24.10
N TRP A 18 18.51 -5.38 -23.87
CA TRP A 18 17.59 -5.50 -22.76
C TRP A 18 18.45 -5.19 -21.54
N LEU A 19 18.51 -3.90 -21.18
CA LEU A 19 19.03 -3.48 -19.90
C LEU A 19 18.14 -4.20 -18.91
N ALA A 20 18.65 -5.30 -18.35
CA ALA A 20 18.00 -5.94 -17.23
C ALA A 20 17.66 -4.82 -16.24
N PRO A 21 16.42 -4.74 -15.73
CA PRO A 21 16.05 -3.71 -14.78
C PRO A 21 17.12 -3.70 -13.68
N ARG A 22 17.73 -2.54 -13.44
CA ARG A 22 18.68 -2.41 -12.34
C ARG A 22 17.96 -2.80 -11.06
N SER A 23 18.61 -3.65 -10.27
CA SER A 23 18.08 -4.08 -8.98
C SER A 23 17.75 -2.86 -8.14
N LEU A 24 16.56 -2.81 -7.55
CA LEU A 24 16.21 -1.80 -6.55
C LEU A 24 17.08 -1.91 -5.29
N ALA A 25 17.91 -2.96 -5.15
CA ALA A 25 18.84 -3.11 -4.02
C ALA A 25 19.85 -1.95 -3.90
N ASP A 26 20.15 -1.25 -5.00
CA ASP A 26 21.04 -0.08 -4.99
C ASP A 26 20.27 1.25 -4.81
N CYS A 27 18.94 1.19 -4.69
CA CYS A 27 18.14 2.38 -4.41
C CYS A 27 18.35 2.83 -2.95
N PRO A 28 18.78 4.07 -2.68
CA PRO A 28 19.02 4.52 -1.31
C PRO A 28 17.74 4.83 -0.52
N VAL A 29 16.55 4.45 -1.03
CA VAL A 29 15.28 4.65 -0.33
C VAL A 29 15.17 3.69 0.83
N THR A 30 14.99 4.25 2.02
CA THR A 30 14.51 3.50 3.17
C THR A 30 12.99 3.32 3.07
N LEU A 31 12.57 2.07 2.98
CA LEU A 31 11.19 1.66 3.18
C LEU A 31 11.02 1.17 4.62
N GLY A 32 9.85 1.42 5.20
CA GLY A 32 9.43 0.83 6.46
C GLY A 32 7.95 0.51 6.45
N LEU A 33 7.50 -0.32 7.39
CA LEU A 33 6.08 -0.58 7.57
C LEU A 33 5.36 0.71 7.98
N ASP A 34 4.22 1.00 7.36
CA ASP A 34 3.45 2.21 7.64
C ASP A 34 2.12 1.88 8.31
N HIS A 35 1.26 1.11 7.66
CA HIS A 35 0.15 0.44 8.34
C HIS A 35 -0.41 -0.74 7.56
N LEU A 36 -1.12 -1.60 8.28
CA LEU A 36 -1.98 -2.63 7.73
C LEU A 36 -3.43 -2.17 7.83
N THR A 37 -4.19 -2.22 6.74
CA THR A 37 -5.64 -1.98 6.78
C THR A 37 -6.34 -3.32 7.01
N LEU A 38 -6.93 -3.47 8.19
CA LEU A 38 -7.76 -4.59 8.59
C LEU A 38 -9.22 -4.24 8.28
N ALA A 39 -9.77 -4.85 7.23
CA ALA A 39 -11.19 -4.75 6.93
C ALA A 39 -11.98 -5.55 7.96
N VAL A 40 -12.99 -4.93 8.55
CA VAL A 40 -13.85 -5.54 9.57
C VAL A 40 -15.32 -5.30 9.26
N GLY A 41 -16.16 -6.31 9.46
CA GLY A 41 -17.61 -6.21 9.26
C GLY A 41 -18.31 -5.37 10.33
N ASP A 42 -17.73 -5.27 11.53
CA ASP A 42 -18.23 -4.47 12.65
C ASP A 42 -17.09 -3.73 13.34
N LEU A 43 -17.00 -2.42 13.08
CA LEU A 43 -15.95 -1.57 13.63
C LEU A 43 -15.99 -1.46 15.15
N GLU A 44 -17.20 -1.43 15.75
CA GLU A 44 -17.34 -1.28 17.19
C GLU A 44 -16.88 -2.55 17.89
N ARG A 45 -17.34 -3.71 17.41
CA ARG A 45 -16.91 -5.01 17.94
C ARG A 45 -15.39 -5.20 17.81
N ALA A 46 -14.82 -4.89 16.65
CA ALA A 46 -13.37 -4.97 16.45
C ALA A 46 -12.62 -4.02 17.39
N SER A 47 -13.10 -2.79 17.54
CA SER A 47 -12.52 -1.79 18.45
C SER A 47 -12.54 -2.25 19.90
N THR A 48 -13.68 -2.76 20.39
CA THR A 48 -13.79 -3.35 21.73
C THR A 48 -12.79 -4.50 21.91
N THR A 49 -12.68 -5.38 20.92
CA THR A 49 -11.72 -6.52 20.98
C THR A 49 -10.28 -6.03 21.14
N PHE A 50 -9.85 -5.02 20.37
CA PHE A 50 -8.48 -4.49 20.49
C PHE A 50 -8.25 -3.72 21.79
N LEU A 51 -9.26 -3.01 22.30
CA LEU A 51 -9.18 -2.38 23.63
C LEU A 51 -9.03 -3.42 24.74
N GLU A 52 -9.77 -4.53 24.69
CA GLU A 52 -9.67 -5.64 25.65
C GLU A 52 -8.32 -6.35 25.58
N LEU A 53 -7.69 -6.38 24.40
CA LEU A 53 -6.31 -6.86 24.21
C LEU A 53 -5.24 -5.87 24.71
N GLY A 54 -5.64 -4.70 25.22
CA GLY A 54 -4.75 -3.70 25.79
C GLY A 54 -4.26 -2.65 24.81
N PHE A 55 -4.77 -2.58 23.58
CA PHE A 55 -4.36 -1.52 22.66
C PHE A 55 -5.13 -0.23 22.91
N ALA A 56 -4.43 0.91 22.93
CA ALA A 56 -5.05 2.21 22.70
C ALA A 56 -5.57 2.37 21.26
N LEU A 57 -6.70 3.06 21.11
CA LEU A 57 -7.29 3.41 19.83
C LEU A 57 -7.36 4.92 19.64
N LYS A 58 -6.95 5.36 18.44
CA LYS A 58 -7.22 6.68 17.91
C LYS A 58 -8.49 6.61 17.05
N PRO A 59 -9.53 7.43 17.32
CA PRO A 59 -10.67 7.55 16.43
C PRO A 59 -10.21 7.97 15.03
N GLY A 60 -10.78 7.33 14.02
CA GLY A 60 -10.49 7.66 12.64
C GLY A 60 -11.19 8.92 12.16
N ARG A 61 -11.12 9.16 10.85
CA ARG A 61 -11.69 10.36 10.21
C ARG A 61 -13.06 10.01 9.65
N VAL A 62 -13.91 11.01 9.50
CA VAL A 62 -15.11 10.88 8.66
C VAL A 62 -14.66 10.89 7.20
N HIS A 63 -15.06 9.89 6.43
CA HIS A 63 -14.84 9.85 4.99
C HIS A 63 -16.16 10.13 4.27
N ASP A 64 -16.11 10.96 3.22
CA ASP A 64 -17.30 11.38 2.46
C ASP A 64 -18.02 10.19 1.79
N ASN A 65 -17.32 9.09 1.52
CA ASN A 65 -17.85 7.88 0.94
C ASN A 65 -18.42 6.89 1.98
N GLY A 66 -18.50 7.27 3.25
CA GLY A 66 -19.10 6.47 4.31
C GLY A 66 -18.17 5.44 4.97
N ILE A 67 -16.90 5.35 4.55
CA ILE A 67 -15.90 4.57 5.28
C ILE A 67 -15.82 5.05 6.73
N ARG A 68 -15.79 4.11 7.66
CA ARG A 68 -15.52 4.35 9.08
C ARG A 68 -14.23 3.64 9.46
N ASN A 69 -13.39 4.29 10.27
CA ASN A 69 -12.14 3.69 10.71
C ASN A 69 -11.77 4.04 12.15
N ALA A 70 -10.86 3.25 12.71
CA ALA A 70 -10.15 3.47 13.96
C ALA A 70 -8.70 2.99 13.80
N HIS A 71 -7.77 3.55 14.56
CA HIS A 71 -6.35 3.27 14.37
C HIS A 71 -5.68 2.82 15.65
N LEU A 72 -4.92 1.74 15.54
CA LEU A 72 -3.86 1.39 16.47
C LEU A 72 -2.58 2.04 15.95
N LYS A 73 -1.92 2.87 16.77
CA LYS A 73 -0.74 3.64 16.36
C LYS A 73 0.46 3.25 17.20
N PHE A 74 1.58 2.96 16.55
CA PHE A 74 2.85 2.66 17.22
C PHE A 74 3.81 3.84 17.15
N VAL A 75 4.71 3.96 18.14
CA VAL A 75 5.65 5.08 18.29
C VAL A 75 6.60 5.22 17.09
N ASP A 76 6.95 4.10 16.47
CA ASP A 76 7.78 4.04 15.27
C ASP A 76 7.07 4.51 13.99
N GLY A 77 5.77 4.85 14.09
CA GLY A 77 4.92 5.34 13.00
C GLY A 77 4.13 4.23 12.30
N ALA A 78 4.39 2.96 12.62
CA ALA A 78 3.58 1.85 12.12
C ALA A 78 2.17 1.89 12.74
N GLY A 79 1.23 1.13 12.17
CA GLY A 79 -0.09 1.00 12.74
C GLY A 79 -0.96 -0.08 12.13
N ILE A 80 -2.14 -0.24 12.70
CA ILE A 80 -3.23 -1.01 12.12
C ILE A 80 -4.43 -0.06 11.98
N GLU A 81 -5.01 0.02 10.80
CA GLU A 81 -6.28 0.70 10.56
C GLU A 81 -7.38 -0.35 10.57
N LEU A 82 -8.28 -0.26 11.54
CA LEU A 82 -9.56 -0.96 11.49
C LEU A 82 -10.47 -0.18 10.54
N LEU A 83 -11.00 -0.83 9.52
CA LEU A 83 -11.81 -0.18 8.48
C LEU A 83 -13.11 -0.94 8.25
N ALA A 84 -14.23 -0.24 8.30
CA ALA A 84 -15.55 -0.77 7.99
C ALA A 84 -16.23 0.04 6.88
N VAL A 85 -17.00 -0.67 6.06
CA VAL A 85 -17.78 -0.12 4.94
C VAL A 85 -19.27 -0.41 5.15
N PRO A 86 -20.00 0.45 5.88
CA PRO A 86 -21.42 0.22 6.15
C PRO A 86 -22.30 0.30 4.89
N GLU A 87 -21.85 1.04 3.87
CA GLU A 87 -22.55 1.25 2.62
C GLU A 87 -21.57 1.23 1.43
N ILE A 88 -22.06 0.79 0.26
CA ILE A 88 -21.29 0.80 -0.99
C ILE A 88 -21.62 2.08 -1.76
N ASN A 89 -20.69 3.02 -1.76
CA ASN A 89 -20.88 4.36 -2.34
C ASN A 89 -19.94 4.63 -3.53
N ASP A 90 -18.88 3.84 -3.69
CA ASP A 90 -17.88 3.96 -4.75
C ASP A 90 -17.17 2.62 -5.01
N ALA A 91 -16.19 2.62 -5.92
CA ALA A 91 -15.43 1.42 -6.26
C ALA A 91 -14.57 0.88 -5.09
N LEU A 92 -14.10 1.76 -4.20
CA LEU A 92 -13.26 1.36 -3.07
C LEU A 92 -14.10 0.65 -1.99
N THR A 93 -15.24 1.24 -1.64
CA THR A 93 -16.20 0.64 -0.72
C THR A 93 -16.79 -0.67 -1.28
N ALA A 94 -17.02 -0.76 -2.59
CA ALA A 94 -17.40 -2.02 -3.24
C ALA A 94 -16.32 -3.10 -3.13
N HIS A 95 -15.04 -2.72 -3.29
CA HIS A 95 -13.92 -3.65 -3.12
C HIS A 95 -13.86 -4.20 -1.69
N TYR A 96 -13.95 -3.34 -0.67
CA TYR A 96 -13.97 -3.79 0.73
C TYR A 96 -15.20 -4.65 1.04
N ALA A 97 -16.38 -4.31 0.53
CA ALA A 97 -17.58 -5.11 0.74
C ALA A 97 -17.41 -6.54 0.17
N ALA A 98 -16.90 -6.65 -1.06
CA ALA A 98 -16.60 -7.95 -1.67
C ALA A 98 -15.49 -8.71 -0.92
N PHE A 99 -14.49 -8.02 -0.37
CA PHE A 99 -13.47 -8.63 0.48
C PHE A 99 -14.10 -9.24 1.74
N LEU A 100 -15.00 -8.50 2.40
CA LEU A 100 -15.67 -8.89 3.64
C LEU A 100 -16.63 -10.08 3.47
N ASP A 101 -17.04 -10.43 2.25
CA ASP A 101 -17.76 -11.68 1.99
C ASP A 101 -16.94 -12.93 2.40
N SER A 102 -15.61 -12.79 2.49
CA SER A 102 -14.69 -13.83 2.98
C SER A 102 -14.41 -13.73 4.49
N GLY A 103 -14.98 -12.72 5.17
CA GLY A 103 -14.75 -12.42 6.59
C GLY A 103 -13.75 -11.28 6.82
N ASP A 104 -13.55 -10.95 8.11
CA ASP A 104 -12.60 -9.93 8.55
C ASP A 104 -11.16 -10.33 8.20
N GLY A 105 -10.33 -9.36 7.81
CA GLY A 105 -8.94 -9.67 7.46
C GLY A 105 -8.12 -8.52 6.90
N PRO A 106 -6.81 -8.75 6.69
CA PRO A 106 -5.90 -7.75 6.13
C PRO A 106 -6.21 -7.55 4.65
N ALA A 107 -6.81 -6.41 4.32
CA ALA A 107 -7.21 -6.08 2.96
C ALA A 107 -6.07 -5.38 2.19
N PHE A 108 -5.35 -4.49 2.87
CA PHE A 108 -4.24 -3.75 2.28
C PHE A 108 -3.06 -3.63 3.24
N MET A 109 -1.86 -3.48 2.68
CA MET A 109 -0.65 -3.15 3.39
C MET A 109 -0.04 -1.88 2.80
N SER A 110 0.51 -1.03 3.66
CA SER A 110 1.26 0.14 3.23
C SER A 110 2.68 0.17 3.79
N LEU A 111 3.58 0.70 2.96
CA LEU A 111 4.94 1.02 3.33
C LEU A 111 5.14 2.53 3.28
N HIS A 112 6.00 3.06 4.14
CA HIS A 112 6.41 4.45 4.07
C HIS A 112 7.69 4.58 3.28
N ALA A 113 7.73 5.59 2.41
CA ALA A 113 8.93 6.10 1.78
C ALA A 113 9.00 7.62 2.05
N ARG A 114 9.80 8.02 3.05
CA ARG A 114 9.84 9.43 3.47
C ARG A 114 10.37 10.38 2.40
N ASP A 115 11.25 9.88 1.52
CA ASP A 115 11.65 10.56 0.28
C ASP A 115 10.95 9.93 -0.93
N THR A 116 9.71 10.35 -1.18
CA THR A 116 8.90 9.86 -2.30
C THR A 116 9.50 10.22 -3.65
N ARG A 117 10.26 11.32 -3.76
CA ARG A 117 10.95 11.68 -5.01
C ARG A 117 12.04 10.68 -5.33
N GLN A 118 12.84 10.30 -4.33
CA GLN A 118 13.86 9.28 -4.51
C GLN A 118 13.24 7.92 -4.82
N LEU A 119 12.10 7.57 -4.19
CA LEU A 119 11.35 6.36 -4.52
C LEU A 119 10.96 6.34 -6.00
N HIS A 120 10.33 7.41 -6.48
CA HIS A 120 9.88 7.50 -7.88
C HIS A 120 11.05 7.46 -8.87
N ALA A 121 12.18 8.09 -8.52
CA ALA A 121 13.39 8.01 -9.33
C ALA A 121 13.89 6.56 -9.44
N CYS A 122 13.95 5.84 -8.32
CA CYS A 122 14.36 4.43 -8.32
C CYS A 122 13.38 3.52 -9.05
N LEU A 123 12.08 3.71 -8.87
CA LEU A 123 11.07 2.95 -9.61
C LEU A 123 11.20 3.18 -11.12
N THR A 124 11.41 4.43 -11.53
CA THR A 124 11.61 4.79 -12.94
C THR A 124 12.90 4.19 -13.51
N GLU A 125 14.03 4.32 -12.80
CA GLU A 125 15.32 3.75 -13.22
C GLU A 125 15.26 2.21 -13.28
N GLY A 126 14.54 1.60 -12.35
CA GLY A 126 14.30 0.16 -12.31
C GLY A 126 13.28 -0.33 -13.35
N GLY A 127 12.63 0.57 -14.10
CA GLY A 127 11.62 0.21 -15.11
C GLY A 127 10.28 -0.26 -14.54
N TYR A 128 9.97 0.07 -13.29
CA TYR A 128 8.70 -0.27 -12.63
C TYR A 128 7.65 0.79 -12.93
N GLY A 129 6.51 0.37 -13.49
CA GLY A 129 5.35 1.23 -13.63
C GLY A 129 4.73 1.53 -12.26
N PHE A 130 4.31 2.78 -12.03
CA PHE A 130 3.55 3.17 -10.85
C PHE A 130 2.58 4.30 -11.18
N ARG A 131 1.57 4.47 -10.33
CA ARG A 131 0.63 5.59 -10.34
C ARG A 131 0.76 6.37 -9.03
N GLN A 132 0.65 7.68 -9.12
CA GLN A 132 0.59 8.56 -7.96
C GLN A 132 -0.76 9.26 -7.90
N ALA A 133 -1.40 9.23 -6.73
CA ALA A 133 -2.62 9.97 -6.43
C ALA A 133 -2.46 10.64 -5.06
N GLY A 134 -2.23 11.95 -5.05
CA GLY A 134 -1.86 12.67 -3.82
C GLY A 134 -0.56 12.12 -3.22
N ASP A 135 -0.62 11.73 -1.95
CA ASP A 135 0.50 11.15 -1.20
C ASP A 135 0.65 9.63 -1.37
N ILE A 136 -0.24 9.00 -2.14
CA ILE A 136 -0.24 7.55 -2.36
C ILE A 136 0.48 7.24 -3.67
N THR A 137 1.41 6.29 -3.61
CA THR A 137 2.08 5.67 -4.75
C THR A 137 1.71 4.20 -4.81
N GLN A 138 1.19 3.73 -5.94
CA GLN A 138 0.82 2.33 -6.14
C GLN A 138 1.58 1.78 -7.34
N LEU A 139 2.13 0.57 -7.23
CA LEU A 139 2.78 -0.10 -8.34
C LEU A 139 1.74 -0.52 -9.38
N SER A 140 2.09 -0.44 -10.66
CA SER A 140 1.21 -0.79 -11.79
C SER A 140 1.30 -2.28 -12.14
N LEU A 141 1.24 -3.14 -11.12
CA LEU A 141 1.32 -4.59 -11.23
C LEU A 141 0.18 -5.21 -10.40
N PRO A 142 -0.67 -6.07 -10.99
CA PRO A 142 -1.84 -6.62 -10.30
C PRO A 142 -1.50 -7.37 -9.00
N GLU A 143 -0.33 -8.01 -8.96
CA GLU A 143 0.14 -8.75 -7.78
C GLU A 143 0.40 -7.84 -6.56
N PHE A 144 0.52 -6.53 -6.78
CA PHE A 144 0.73 -5.51 -5.76
C PHE A 144 -0.48 -4.60 -5.57
N ASP A 145 -1.67 -4.98 -6.06
CA ASP A 145 -2.87 -4.14 -5.91
C ASP A 145 -3.25 -3.88 -4.44
N CYS A 146 -2.92 -4.82 -3.54
CA CYS A 146 -3.11 -4.66 -2.09
C CYS A 146 -1.99 -3.87 -1.39
N LEU A 147 -0.93 -3.49 -2.11
CA LEU A 147 0.23 -2.77 -1.59
C LEU A 147 0.25 -1.33 -2.10
N PHE A 148 0.42 -0.38 -1.19
CA PHE A 148 0.66 1.00 -1.56
C PHE A 148 1.76 1.64 -0.71
N LEU A 149 2.36 2.71 -1.22
CA LEU A 149 3.39 3.46 -0.54
C LEU A 149 2.87 4.86 -0.21
N VAL A 150 3.15 5.32 1.00
CA VAL A 150 2.83 6.67 1.46
C VAL A 150 4.08 7.37 1.97
N ARG A 151 3.98 8.65 2.25
CA ARG A 151 5.09 9.40 2.85
C ARG A 151 5.31 9.05 4.32
N ASP A 152 4.25 9.13 5.13
CA ASP A 152 4.26 8.84 6.58
C ASP A 152 2.80 8.76 7.11
N ASN A 153 2.49 7.77 7.95
CA ASN A 153 1.20 7.63 8.64
C ASN A 153 1.06 8.55 9.86
N ARG A 154 2.14 9.15 10.34
CA ARG A 154 2.08 10.08 11.49
C ARG A 154 1.17 11.25 11.16
N SER A 155 0.28 11.54 12.09
CA SER A 155 -0.76 12.54 11.93
C SER A 155 -0.59 13.63 12.96
N VAL A 156 -0.90 14.88 12.58
CA VAL A 156 -0.89 16.03 13.49
C VAL A 156 -1.89 15.90 14.64
N SER A 157 -2.87 15.00 14.53
CA SER A 157 -3.83 14.68 15.59
C SER A 157 -3.41 13.48 16.44
N ASP A 158 -2.21 12.92 16.23
CA ASP A 158 -1.66 11.92 17.14
C ASP A 158 -1.37 12.57 18.51
N ARG A 159 -1.65 11.82 19.57
CA ARG A 159 -1.49 12.27 20.96
C ARG A 159 -0.91 11.12 21.79
N PRO A 160 -0.25 11.41 22.93
CA PRO A 160 0.39 10.38 23.75
C PRO A 160 -0.53 9.21 24.11
N GLU A 161 -1.82 9.48 24.37
CA GLU A 161 -2.81 8.46 24.69
C GLU A 161 -3.05 7.44 23.56
N HIS A 162 -2.83 7.82 22.30
CA HIS A 162 -3.01 6.92 21.14
C HIS A 162 -1.90 5.86 21.03
N PHE A 163 -0.80 6.02 21.76
CA PHE A 163 0.33 5.10 21.79
C PHE A 163 0.42 4.34 23.13
N ALA A 164 -0.48 4.63 24.07
CA ALA A 164 -0.46 4.10 25.43
C ALA A 164 -1.13 2.70 25.50
N HIS A 165 -0.55 1.74 24.78
CA HIS A 165 -0.93 0.33 24.91
C HIS A 165 -0.50 -0.22 26.29
N ALA A 166 -1.26 -1.20 26.82
CA ALA A 166 -1.07 -1.81 28.14
C ALA A 166 0.03 -2.88 28.19
#